data_AF-A0A845YXK1-F1
#
_entry.id   AF-A0A845YXK1-F1
#
_cell.length_a   1.000
_cell.length_b   1.000
_cell.length_c   1.000
_cell.angle_alpha   90.00
_cell.angle_beta   90.00
_cell.angle_gamma   90.00
#
_symmetry.space_group_name_H-M   'P 1'
#
loop_
_entity.id
_entity.type
_entity.pdbx_description
1 polymer ?
#
loop_
_entity_poly.entity_id
_entity_poly.type
_entity_poly.pdbx_seq_one_letter_code
_entity_poly.pdbx_strand_id
1 'polypeptide(L)'
;MLTENTKMTVKKFLVQLDEIIEKQHLLKHQFYQMWNEGKLSLEMLQEYAQEYYLQVHYFPTYVSATHAACDDLEIRKMLLENLMEEEMGAANHPELWLRFAEGLGVKREAV
;
A
#
# COMPACT_ATOMS: atom_id res chain seq x y z
N MET A 1 -17.03 -22.15 23.98
CA MET A 1 -17.35 -20.83 24.55
C MET A 1 -17.81 -19.95 23.42
N LEU A 2 -19.12 -19.69 23.37
CA LEU A 2 -19.72 -18.76 22.41
C LEU A 2 -19.35 -17.36 22.90
N THR A 3 -18.52 -16.63 22.15
CA THR A 3 -18.18 -15.25 22.46
C THR A 3 -19.46 -14.42 22.46
N GLU A 4 -19.76 -13.76 23.57
CA GLU A 4 -20.88 -12.84 23.68
C GLU A 4 -20.82 -11.82 22.54
N ASN A 5 -21.82 -11.88 21.66
CA ASN A 5 -21.98 -11.00 20.52
C ASN A 5 -22.45 -9.62 21.01
N THR A 6 -21.55 -8.89 21.67
CA THR A 6 -21.79 -7.51 22.05
C THR A 6 -21.67 -6.67 20.78
N LYS A 7 -22.80 -6.26 20.20
CA LYS A 7 -22.82 -5.35 19.04
C LYS A 7 -22.03 -4.09 19.36
N MET A 8 -20.86 -3.96 18.76
CA MET A 8 -20.03 -2.76 18.84
C MET A 8 -20.67 -1.64 18.02
N THR A 9 -20.74 -0.42 18.56
CA THR A 9 -21.17 0.74 17.77
C THR A 9 -20.06 1.11 16.78
N VAL A 10 -20.42 1.70 15.63
CA VAL A 10 -19.44 2.18 14.64
C VAL A 10 -18.40 3.09 15.29
N LYS A 11 -18.83 4.00 16.17
CA LYS A 11 -17.92 4.88 16.91
C LYS A 11 -16.91 4.10 17.75
N LYS A 12 -17.36 3.09 18.51
CA LYS A 12 -16.46 2.28 19.34
C LYS A 12 -15.50 1.44 18.49
N PHE A 13 -15.98 0.94 17.35
CA PHE A 13 -15.15 0.22 16.38
C PHE A 13 -14.04 1.09 15.81
N LEU A 14 -14.36 2.30 15.33
CA LEU A 14 -13.38 3.22 14.77
C LEU A 14 -12.33 3.62 15.81
N VAL A 15 -12.74 3.92 17.05
CA VAL A 15 -11.79 4.20 18.14
C VAL A 15 -10.82 3.04 18.37
N GLN A 16 -11.30 1.81 18.39
CA GLN A 16 -10.44 0.64 18.57
C GLN A 16 -9.52 0.40 17.38
N LEU A 17 -9.99 0.65 16.15
CA LEU A 17 -9.17 0.56 14.95
C LEU A 17 -8.04 1.59 15.00
N ASP A 18 -8.34 2.84 15.34
CA ASP A 18 -7.36 3.91 15.48
C ASP A 18 -6.31 3.57 16.55
N GLU A 19 -6.73 3.04 17.71
CA GLU A 19 -5.81 2.59 18.77
C GLU A 19 -4.86 1.47 18.32
N ILE A 20 -5.30 0.60 17.40
CA ILE A 20 -4.46 -0.47 16.84
C ILE A 20 -3.50 0.11 15.81
N ILE A 21 -3.98 0.94 14.89
CA ILE A 21 -3.16 1.61 13.87
C ILE A 21 -2.07 2.43 14.54
N GLU A 22 -2.40 3.17 15.60
CA GLU A 22 -1.46 4.03 16.32
C GLU A 22 -0.28 3.26 16.92
N LYS A 23 -0.51 2.02 17.39
CA LYS A 23 0.55 1.15 17.92
C LYS A 23 1.49 0.61 16.83
N GLN A 24 1.01 0.50 15.60
CA GLN A 24 1.74 -0.03 14.44
C GLN A 24 1.94 1.05 13.37
N HIS A 25 1.95 2.31 13.78
CA HIS A 25 1.88 3.44 12.86
C HIS A 25 3.15 3.55 12.01
N LEU A 26 3.10 3.03 10.78
CA LEU A 26 4.24 2.92 9.87
C LEU A 26 5.04 4.21 9.75
N LEU A 27 4.35 5.35 9.62
CA LEU A 27 5.01 6.64 9.44
C LEU A 27 5.82 7.12 10.66
N LYS A 28 5.63 6.54 11.84
CA LYS A 28 6.46 6.84 13.03
C LYS A 28 7.79 6.07 13.03
N HIS A 29 7.94 5.08 12.16
CA HIS A 29 9.19 4.36 12.02
C HIS A 29 10.31 5.30 11.56
N GLN A 30 11.51 5.14 12.13
CA GLN A 30 12.65 6.03 11.89
C GLN A 30 12.98 6.21 10.40
N PHE A 31 12.84 5.14 9.61
CA PHE A 31 13.04 5.19 8.16
C PHE A 31 12.12 6.21 7.47
N TYR A 32 10.81 6.19 7.76
CA TYR A 32 9.85 7.11 7.15
C TYR A 32 9.99 8.55 7.65
N GLN A 33 10.42 8.73 8.91
CA GLN A 33 10.76 10.07 9.41
C GLN A 33 11.96 10.64 8.64
N MET A 34 13.04 9.85 8.46
CA MET A 34 14.20 10.26 7.66
C MET A 34 13.83 10.50 6.19
N TRP A 35 12.94 9.70 5.61
CA TRP A 35 12.43 9.91 4.25
C TRP A 35 11.78 11.29 4.11
N ASN A 36 10.82 11.59 4.99
CA ASN A 36 10.07 12.87 4.97
C ASN A 36 10.98 14.09 5.20
N GLU A 37 12.03 13.92 6.01
CA GLU A 37 13.01 14.96 6.30
C GLU A 37 14.12 15.07 5.23
N GLY A 38 14.12 14.22 4.21
CA GLY A 38 15.16 14.20 3.17
C GLY A 38 16.54 13.75 3.67
N LYS A 39 16.59 12.93 4.72
CA LYS A 39 17.82 12.48 5.41
C LYS A 39 18.30 11.10 5.01
N LEU A 40 17.58 10.38 4.15
CA LEU A 40 18.05 9.09 3.65
C LEU A 40 19.26 9.28 2.73
N SER A 41 20.24 8.37 2.84
CA SER A 41 21.31 8.32 1.85
C SER A 41 20.78 7.80 0.52
N LEU A 42 21.52 8.06 -0.57
CA LEU A 42 21.18 7.51 -1.88
C LEU A 42 21.11 5.96 -1.85
N GLU A 43 22.06 5.32 -1.16
CA GLU A 43 22.10 3.85 -1.01
C GLU A 43 20.83 3.32 -0.32
N MET A 44 20.38 3.95 0.77
CA MET A 44 19.14 3.56 1.44
C MET A 44 17.91 3.70 0.53
N LEU A 45 17.86 4.75 -0.30
CA LEU A 45 16.78 4.94 -1.28
C LEU A 45 16.82 3.87 -2.38
N GLN A 46 18.01 3.51 -2.86
CA GLN A 46 18.21 2.48 -3.88
C GLN A 46 17.80 1.09 -3.36
N GLU A 47 18.18 0.73 -2.14
CA GLU A 47 17.75 -0.53 -1.50
C GLU A 47 16.23 -0.56 -1.31
N TYR A 48 15.66 0.52 -0.77
CA TYR A 48 14.21 0.60 -0.57
C TYR A 48 13.43 0.51 -1.88
N ALA A 49 13.91 1.13 -2.96
CA ALA A 49 13.26 1.08 -4.26
C ALA A 49 13.21 -0.36 -4.82
N GLN A 50 14.23 -1.18 -4.59
CA GLN A 50 14.26 -2.60 -4.98
C GLN A 50 13.28 -3.41 -4.13
N GLU A 51 13.41 -3.35 -2.80
CA GLU A 51 12.62 -4.18 -1.89
C GLU A 51 11.11 -3.85 -1.94
N TYR A 52 10.76 -2.57 -2.04
CA TYR A 52 9.37 -2.14 -2.02
C TYR A 52 8.65 -2.40 -3.35
N TYR A 53 9.37 -2.65 -4.44
CA TYR A 53 8.73 -2.91 -5.74
C TYR A 53 7.82 -4.14 -5.71
N LEU A 54 8.16 -5.18 -4.93
CA LEU A 54 7.29 -6.35 -4.78
C LEU A 54 5.90 -5.95 -4.25
N GLN A 55 5.84 -5.03 -3.29
CA GLN A 55 4.56 -4.51 -2.80
C GLN A 55 3.78 -3.80 -3.91
N VAL A 56 4.44 -2.94 -4.70
CA VAL A 56 3.82 -2.22 -5.82
C VAL A 56 3.34 -3.18 -6.91
N HIS A 57 4.14 -4.19 -7.22
CA HIS A 57 3.85 -5.19 -8.24
C HIS A 57 2.66 -6.07 -7.86
N TYR A 58 2.57 -6.52 -6.60
CA TYR A 58 1.51 -7.44 -6.16
C TYR A 58 0.24 -6.73 -5.66
N PHE A 59 0.31 -5.47 -5.25
CA PHE A 59 -0.85 -4.73 -4.73
C PHE A 59 -2.12 -4.82 -5.62
N PRO A 60 -2.04 -4.66 -6.96
CA PRO A 60 -3.23 -4.73 -7.82
C PRO A 60 -3.92 -6.10 -7.78
N THR A 61 -3.15 -7.17 -7.51
CA THR A 61 -3.70 -8.53 -7.39
C THR A 61 -4.56 -8.70 -6.14
N TYR A 62 -4.23 -7.98 -5.05
CA TYR A 62 -5.03 -7.97 -3.82
C TYR A 62 -6.35 -7.24 -4.04
N VAL A 63 -6.32 -6.12 -4.76
CA VAL A 63 -7.52 -5.36 -5.16
C VAL A 63 -8.40 -6.21 -6.08
N SER A 64 -7.80 -6.89 -7.06
CA SER A 64 -8.50 -7.82 -7.96
C SER A 64 -9.22 -8.93 -7.20
N ALA A 65 -8.53 -9.58 -6.25
CA ALA A 65 -9.12 -10.63 -5.43
C ALA A 65 -10.28 -10.10 -4.58
N THR A 66 -10.12 -8.91 -3.98
CA THR A 66 -11.17 -8.26 -3.18
C THR A 66 -12.37 -7.88 -4.05
N HIS A 67 -12.13 -7.34 -5.25
CA HIS A 67 -13.18 -7.01 -6.23
C HIS A 67 -13.96 -8.24 -6.66
N ALA A 68 -13.28 -9.35 -6.95
CA ALA A 68 -13.91 -10.61 -7.34
C ALA A 68 -14.75 -11.24 -6.23
N ALA A 69 -14.37 -11.04 -4.96
CA ALA A 69 -15.07 -11.57 -3.79
C ALA A 69 -16.18 -10.64 -3.24
N CYS A 70 -16.42 -9.48 -3.85
CA CYS A 70 -17.39 -8.50 -3.38
C CYS A 70 -18.72 -8.65 -4.14
N ASP A 71 -19.85 -8.81 -3.45
CA ASP A 71 -21.17 -8.93 -4.10
C ASP A 71 -21.85 -7.57 -4.36
N ASP A 72 -21.37 -6.50 -3.71
CA ASP A 72 -21.94 -5.16 -3.82
C ASP A 72 -21.42 -4.44 -5.08
N LEU A 73 -22.32 -4.09 -5.99
CA LEU A 73 -21.97 -3.49 -7.28
C LEU A 73 -21.31 -2.10 -7.13
N GLU A 74 -21.77 -1.27 -6.19
CA GLU A 74 -21.21 0.07 -6.04
C GLU A 74 -19.81 0.00 -5.44
N ILE A 75 -19.57 -0.90 -4.48
CA ILE A 75 -18.22 -1.17 -3.97
C ILE A 75 -17.32 -1.74 -5.06
N ARG A 76 -17.84 -2.66 -5.88
CA ARG A 76 -17.07 -3.21 -7.00
C ARG A 76 -16.64 -2.15 -8.01
N LYS A 77 -17.48 -1.16 -8.32
CA LYS A 77 -17.10 -0.04 -9.20
C LYS A 77 -15.93 0.75 -8.62
N MET A 78 -15.96 1.06 -7.33
CA MET A 78 -14.83 1.75 -6.66
C MET A 78 -13.54 0.92 -6.71
N LEU A 79 -13.62 -0.39 -6.48
CA LEU A 79 -12.45 -1.28 -6.57
C LEU A 79 -11.92 -1.40 -8.01
N LEU A 80 -12.81 -1.40 -9.00
CA LEU A 80 -12.43 -1.41 -10.42
C LEU A 80 -11.72 -0.11 -10.81
N GLU A 81 -12.21 1.04 -10.36
CA GLU A 81 -11.56 2.34 -10.57
C GLU A 81 -10.14 2.32 -9.99
N ASN A 82 -9.97 1.83 -8.75
CA ASN A 82 -8.64 1.71 -8.16
C ASN A 82 -7.75 0.73 -8.96
N LEU A 83 -8.26 -0.43 -9.37
CA LEU A 83 -7.48 -1.38 -10.18
C LEU A 83 -7.04 -0.78 -11.53
N MET A 84 -7.90 0.03 -12.16
CA MET A 84 -7.56 0.72 -13.40
C MET A 84 -6.44 1.74 -13.17
N GLU A 85 -6.45 2.49 -12.08
CA GLU A 85 -5.35 3.40 -11.73
C GLU A 85 -4.02 2.65 -11.53
N GLU A 86 -4.08 1.49 -10.89
CA GLU A 86 -2.89 0.70 -10.58
C GLU A 86 -2.23 0.04 -11.81
N GLU A 87 -3.00 -0.44 -12.79
CA GLU A 87 -2.49 -1.28 -13.90
C GLU A 87 -2.67 -0.70 -15.31
N MET A 88 -3.61 0.23 -15.52
CA MET A 88 -4.00 0.63 -16.87
C MET A 88 -2.97 1.55 -17.55
N GLY A 89 -2.63 1.22 -18.78
CA GLY A 89 -1.82 2.07 -19.65
C GLY A 89 -0.31 2.04 -19.33
N ALA A 90 0.46 2.85 -20.04
CA ALA A 90 1.92 2.86 -19.99
C ALA A 90 2.52 3.67 -18.83
N ALA A 91 1.67 4.27 -18.00
CA ALA A 91 2.05 5.05 -16.81
C ALA A 91 1.38 4.47 -15.56
N ASN A 92 1.25 3.15 -15.51
CA ASN A 92 0.74 2.42 -14.36
C ASN A 92 1.75 2.42 -13.20
N HIS A 93 1.29 2.10 -12.00
CA HIS A 93 2.10 2.24 -10.79
C HIS A 93 3.39 1.39 -10.79
N PRO A 94 3.38 0.11 -11.23
CA PRO A 94 4.61 -0.65 -11.37
C PRO A 94 5.63 0.01 -12.31
N GLU A 95 5.20 0.49 -13.48
CA GLU A 95 6.10 1.15 -14.42
C GLU A 95 6.64 2.48 -13.87
N LEU A 96 5.80 3.27 -13.20
CA LEU A 96 6.24 4.51 -12.55
C LEU A 96 7.27 4.25 -11.44
N TRP A 97 7.11 3.17 -10.68
CA TRP A 97 8.08 2.77 -9.67
C TRP A 97 9.42 2.35 -10.27
N LEU A 98 9.41 1.59 -11.37
CA LEU A 98 10.63 1.22 -12.08
C LEU A 98 11.38 2.48 -12.57
N ARG A 99 10.67 3.46 -13.12
CA ARG A 99 11.27 4.75 -13.53
C ARG A 99 11.84 5.53 -12.34
N PHE A 100 11.18 5.46 -11.18
CA PHE A 100 11.71 6.05 -9.95
C PHE A 100 13.03 5.38 -9.54
N ALA A 101 13.09 4.05 -9.54
CA ALA A 101 14.31 3.31 -9.24
C ALA A 101 15.45 3.60 -10.24
N GLU A 102 15.13 3.67 -11.53
CA GLU A 102 16.08 4.08 -12.59
C GLU A 102 16.61 5.50 -12.35
N GLY A 103 15.75 6.42 -11.92
CA GLY A 103 16.12 7.79 -11.54
C GLY A 103 17.09 7.85 -10.35
N LEU A 104 17.09 6.83 -9.49
CA LEU A 104 18.06 6.66 -8.42
C LEU A 104 19.35 5.96 -8.87
N GLY A 105 19.44 5.55 -10.14
CA GLY A 105 20.58 4.81 -10.70
C GLY A 105 20.53 3.29 -10.50
N VAL A 106 19.39 2.75 -10.06
CA VAL A 106 19.19 1.30 -9.97
C VAL A 106 18.85 0.76 -11.37
N LYS A 107 19.44 -0.39 -11.74
CA LYS A 107 19.09 -1.06 -13.00
C LYS A 107 17.70 -1.68 -12.87
N ARG A 108 16.89 -1.55 -13.92
CA ARG A 108 15.52 -2.09 -13.95
C ARG A 108 15.48 -3.60 -13.65
N GLU A 109 16.48 -4.36 -14.08
CA GLU A 109 16.54 -5.81 -13.87
C GLU A 109 16.90 -6.23 -12.43
N ALA A 110 17.31 -5.26 -11.59
CA ALA A 110 17.63 -5.48 -10.18
C ALA A 110 16.46 -5.17 -9.25
N VAL A 111 15.37 -4.61 -9.78
CA VAL A 111 14.13 -4.25 -9.07
C VAL A 111 13.10 -5.35 -9.30
#